data_AF-A0A0F9JG45-F1
#
_entry.id   AF-A0A0F9JG45-F1
#
_cell.length_a   1.000
_cell.length_b   1.000
_cell.length_c   1.000
_cell.angle_alpha   90.00
_cell.angle_beta   90.00
_cell.angle_gamma   90.00
#
_symmetry.space_group_name_H-M   'P 1'
#
loop_
_entity.id
_entity.type
_entity.pdbx_description
1 polymer ?
#
loop_
_entity_poly.entity_id
_entity_poly.type
_entity_poly.pdbx_seq_one_letter_code
_entity_poly.pdbx_strand_id
1 'polypeptide(L)' 'METLEYHETILKKVSFDEELLRMELKKAVRNTTCSEQPALLEWCGRELGAKYKEMASIYMQDKSCAL' A
#
# COMPACT_ATOMS: atom_id res chain seq x y z
N MET A 1 4.74 -16.42 -3.79
CA MET A 1 4.86 -15.01 -3.40
C MET A 1 3.46 -14.58 -3.02
N GLU A 2 3.27 -14.18 -1.77
CA GLU A 2 1.98 -13.73 -1.27
C GLU A 2 1.59 -12.38 -1.92
N THR A 3 0.29 -12.06 -1.97
CA THR A 3 -0.22 -10.84 -2.60
C THR A 3 0.42 -9.59 -1.99
N LEU A 4 0.55 -9.55 -0.66
CA LEU A 4 1.22 -8.46 0.06
C LEU A 4 2.69 -8.30 -0.35
N GLU A 5 3.50 -9.37 -0.30
CA GLU A 5 4.92 -9.34 -0.63
C GLU A 5 5.19 -8.86 -2.07
N TYR A 6 4.32 -9.27 -3.01
CA TYR A 6 4.38 -8.82 -4.38
C TYR A 6 4.23 -7.30 -4.45
N HIS A 7 3.22 -6.74 -3.78
CA HIS A 7 2.97 -5.32 -3.78
C HIS A 7 4.05 -4.52 -3.07
N GLU A 8 4.56 -4.98 -1.93
CA GLU A 8 5.72 -4.36 -1.24
C GLU A 8 6.94 -4.28 -2.17
N THR A 9 7.23 -5.36 -2.92
CA THR A 9 8.33 -5.38 -3.89
C THR A 9 8.14 -4.35 -5.00
N ILE A 10 6.93 -4.24 -5.56
CA ILE A 10 6.63 -3.24 -6.60
C ILE A 10 6.78 -1.83 -6.03
N LEU A 11 6.18 -1.53 -4.88
CA LEU A 11 6.24 -0.21 -4.25
C LEU A 11 7.68 0.23 -3.99
N LYS A 12 8.53 -0.68 -3.51
CA LYS A 12 9.95 -0.40 -3.29
C LYS A 12 10.70 -0.14 -4.59
N LYS A 13 10.37 -0.87 -5.66
CA LYS A 13 11.00 -0.68 -6.98
C LYS A 13 10.65 0.66 -7.60
N VAL A 14 9.40 1.12 -7.44
CA VAL A 14 8.93 2.38 -8.05
C VAL A 14 9.10 3.59 -7.14
N SER A 15 9.68 3.45 -5.95
CA SER A 15 9.71 4.52 -4.95
C SER A 15 10.55 5.74 -5.33
N PHE A 16 11.32 5.66 -6.42
CA PHE A 16 12.06 6.78 -6.99
C PHE A 16 11.18 7.75 -7.78
N ASP A 17 9.97 7.32 -8.18
CA ASP A 17 9.00 8.11 -8.95
C ASP A 17 7.73 8.30 -8.11
N GLU A 18 7.50 9.54 -7.66
CA GLU A 18 6.37 9.86 -6.78
C GLU A 18 5.01 9.63 -7.44
N GLU A 19 4.88 9.86 -8.74
CA GLU A 19 3.60 9.68 -9.45
C GLU A 19 3.30 8.19 -9.61
N LEU A 20 4.30 7.42 -10.06
CA LEU A 20 4.16 5.97 -10.20
C LEU A 20 3.94 5.28 -8.87
N LEU A 21 4.66 5.69 -7.82
CA LEU A 21 4.47 5.15 -6.47
C LEU A 21 3.04 5.35 -5.96
N ARG A 22 2.45 6.53 -6.17
CA ARG A 22 1.05 6.78 -5.81
C ARG A 22 0.08 5.86 -6.55
N MET A 23 0.30 5.65 -7.85
CA MET A 23 -0.54 4.78 -8.66
C MET A 23 -0.45 3.32 -8.20
N GLU A 24 0.75 2.82 -7.95
CA GLU A 24 0.96 1.46 -7.45
C GLU A 24 0.47 1.27 -6.01
N LEU A 25 0.56 2.29 -5.16
CA LEU A 25 0.02 2.25 -3.80
C LEU A 25 -1.49 2.07 -3.79
N LYS A 26 -2.22 2.79 -4.66
CA LYS A 26 -3.66 2.57 -4.84
C LYS A 26 -3.97 1.14 -5.27
N LYS A 27 -3.18 0.57 -6.19
CA LYS A 27 -3.36 -0.82 -6.64
C LYS A 27 -3.09 -1.82 -5.51
N ALA A 28 -2.03 -1.61 -4.73
CA ALA A 28 -1.70 -2.43 -3.58
C ALA A 28 -2.87 -2.49 -2.58
N VAL A 29 -3.38 -1.32 -2.15
CA VAL A 29 -4.53 -1.25 -1.23
C VAL A 29 -5.78 -1.91 -1.79
N ARG A 30 -6.04 -1.74 -3.10
CA ARG A 30 -7.18 -2.38 -3.76
C ARG A 30 -7.07 -3.91 -3.78
N ASN A 31 -5.87 -4.45 -4.00
CA ASN A 31 -5.65 -5.87 -4.22
C ASN A 31 -5.33 -6.66 -2.94
N THR A 32 -4.84 -6.02 -1.88
CA THR A 32 -4.63 -6.69 -0.59
C THR A 32 -5.95 -6.88 0.16
N THR A 33 -6.11 -8.00 0.83
CA THR A 33 -7.27 -8.26 1.71
C THR A 33 -7.27 -7.31 2.92
N CYS A 34 -8.42 -7.16 3.57
CA CYS A 34 -8.52 -6.28 4.74
C CYS A 34 -7.70 -6.80 5.94
N SER A 35 -7.43 -8.11 6.00
CA SER A 35 -6.47 -8.69 6.96
C SER A 35 -5.01 -8.37 6.64
N GLU A 36 -4.66 -8.10 5.37
CA GLU A 36 -3.31 -7.71 4.96
C GLU A 36 -3.08 -6.19 5.06
N GLN A 37 -4.13 -5.37 5.10
CA GLN A 37 -4.04 -3.92 5.15
C GLN A 37 -3.21 -3.37 6.34
N PRO A 38 -3.34 -3.89 7.58
CA PRO A 38 -2.50 -3.43 8.69
C PRO A 38 -1.00 -3.60 8.41
N ALA A 39 -0.61 -4.74 7.84
CA ALA A 39 0.78 -5.02 7.49
C ALA A 39 1.27 -4.09 6.37
N LEU A 40 0.46 -3.89 5.32
CA LEU A 40 0.78 -2.94 4.24
C LEU A 40 0.95 -1.50 4.77
N LEU A 41 0.09 -1.07 5.70
CA LEU A 41 0.13 0.27 6.29
C LEU A 41 1.41 0.49 7.10
N GLU A 42 1.78 -0.48 7.94
CA GLU A 42 3.03 -0.42 8.70
C GLU A 42 4.24 -0.41 7.79
N TRP A 43 4.23 -1.26 6.76
CA TRP A 43 5.31 -1.32 5.78
C TRP A 43 5.50 0.02 5.05
N CYS A 44 4.41 0.66 4.62
CA CYS A 44 4.47 1.99 3.98
C CYS A 44 5.13 3.02 4.90
N GLY A 45 4.80 3.00 6.20
CA GLY A 45 5.44 3.89 7.17
C GLY A 45 6.93 3.63 7.36
N ARG A 46 7.33 2.36 7.42
CA ARG A 46 8.73 1.95 7.64
C ARG A 46 9.61 2.22 6.41
N GLU A 47 9.13 1.88 5.21
CA GLU A 47 9.96 1.88 4.00
C GLU A 47 9.80 3.15 3.15
N LEU A 48 8.61 3.76 3.14
CA LEU A 48 8.29 4.93 2.30
C LEU A 48 8.15 6.22 3.12
N GLY A 49 7.96 6.11 4.43
CA GLY A 49 7.84 7.23 5.36
C GLY A 49 6.40 7.67 5.65
N ALA A 50 6.27 8.61 6.59
CA ALA A 50 4.98 9.03 7.15
C ALA A 50 3.96 9.51 6.10
N LYS A 51 4.42 10.27 5.08
CA LYS A 51 3.59 10.76 3.97
C LYS A 51 2.82 9.63 3.27
N TYR A 52 3.49 8.51 3.00
CA TYR A 52 2.87 7.39 2.29
C TYR A 52 2.07 6.47 3.21
N LYS A 53 2.41 6.41 4.50
CA LYS A 53 1.55 5.78 5.51
C LYS A 53 0.19 6.46 5.61
N GLU A 54 0.18 7.78 5.71
CA GLU A 54 -1.06 8.57 5.75
C GLU A 54 -1.89 8.37 4.47
N MET A 55 -1.23 8.43 3.31
CA MET A 55 -1.88 8.20 2.03
C MET A 55 -2.49 6.80 1.90
N ALA A 56 -1.79 5.76 2.34
CA ALA A 56 -2.31 4.39 2.37
C ALA A 56 -3.54 4.27 3.29
N SER A 57 -3.50 4.91 4.46
CA SER A 57 -4.65 4.95 5.38
C SER A 57 -5.89 5.56 4.74
N ILE A 58 -5.73 6.65 3.96
CA ILE A 58 -6.85 7.27 3.23
C ILE A 58 -7.43 6.29 2.21
N TYR A 59 -6.59 5.65 1.39
CA TYR A 59 -7.08 4.69 0.38
C TYR A 59 -7.75 3.45 0.99
N MET A 60 -7.37 3.05 2.20
CA MET A 60 -7.99 1.94 2.91
C MET A 60 -9.39 2.31 3.44
N GLN A 61 -9.61 3.56 3.85
CA GLN A 61 -10.93 4.04 4.27
C GLN A 61 -11.94 4.04 3.12
N ASP A 62 -11.48 4.31 1.89
CA ASP A 62 -12.30 4.26 0.69
C ASP A 62 -12.66 2.83 0.25
N LYS A 63 -11.99 1.82 0.81
CA LYS A 63 -12.23 0.41 0.47
C LYS A 63 -13.29 -0.19 1.39
N SER A 64 -14.44 -0.52 0.82
CA SER A 64 -15.47 -1.31 1.51
C SER A 64 -14.95 -2.72 1.78
N CYS A 65 -14.71 -3.02 3.05
CA CYS A 65 -14.34 -4.34 3.57
C CYS A 65 -15.57 -5.13 4.05
N ALA A 66 -16.74 -4.91 3.46
CA ALA A 66 -17.92 -5.71 3.77
C ALA A 66 -17.68 -7.17 3.35
N LEU A 67 -17.85 -8.08 4.32
CA LEU A 67 -17.71 -9.54 4.22
C LEU A 67 -18.57 -10.14 3.09
#